data_AF-A0A849L2A2-F1
#
_entry.id   AF-A0A849L2A2-F1
#
_cell.length_a   1.000
_cell.length_b   1.000
_cell.length_c   1.000
_cell.angle_alpha   90.00
_cell.angle_beta   90.00
_cell.angle_gamma   90.00
#
_symmetry.space_group_name_H-M   'P 1'
#
loop_
_entity.id
_entity.type
_entity.pdbx_description
1 polymer ?
#
loop_
_entity_poly.entity_id
_entity_poly.type
_entity_poly.pdbx_seq_one_letter_code
_entity_poly.pdbx_strand_id
1 'polypeptide(L)'
;MTLTPLLTIGAYVGLYSGSGPYGGLAENPMAVAGLAQAYPLMGLVAVAMWMGAHGPAPRRFSLLAIAAHCVPLSALAMLWGPIMASPIAPAVPLSFLIHGGGIAAELVSLRVGHGRNRTGATG
;
A
#
# COMPACT_ATOMS: atom_id res chain seq x y z
N MET A 1 -8.24 -13.31 1.77
CA MET A 1 -7.77 -12.24 2.69
C MET A 1 -6.69 -12.70 3.68
N THR A 2 -6.13 -13.90 3.55
CA THR A 2 -5.16 -14.44 4.52
C THR A 2 -3.73 -13.94 4.30
N LEU A 3 -3.38 -13.53 3.08
CA LEU A 3 -2.02 -13.11 2.74
C LEU A 3 -1.59 -11.83 3.48
N THR A 4 -2.44 -10.81 3.54
CA THR A 4 -2.13 -9.53 4.22
C THR A 4 -1.84 -9.71 5.71
N PRO A 5 -2.69 -10.38 6.52
CA PRO A 5 -2.37 -10.63 7.92
C PRO A 5 -1.13 -11.52 8.08
N LEU A 6 -0.89 -12.51 7.20
CA LEU A 6 0.33 -13.32 7.24
C LEU A 6 1.59 -12.49 6.95
N LEU A 7 1.54 -11.56 5.99
CA LEU A 7 2.64 -10.64 5.69
C LEU A 7 2.86 -9.63 6.82
N THR A 8 1.79 -9.12 7.44
CA THR A 8 1.88 -8.26 8.62
C THR A 8 2.52 -8.99 9.80
N ILE A 9 2.05 -10.20 10.10
CA ILE A 9 2.62 -11.03 11.17
C ILE A 9 4.08 -11.36 10.85
N GLY A 10 4.41 -11.76 9.63
CA GLY A 10 5.78 -12.05 9.20
C GLY A 10 6.70 -10.84 9.31
N ALA A 11 6.21 -9.63 9.00
CA ALA A 11 6.97 -8.40 9.16
C ALA A 11 7.26 -8.08 10.64
N TYR A 12 6.26 -8.23 11.51
CA TYR A 12 6.44 -8.06 12.96
C TYR A 12 7.33 -9.14 13.59
N VAL A 13 7.21 -10.39 13.15
CA VAL A 13 8.11 -11.48 13.56
C VAL A 13 9.53 -11.17 13.11
N GLY A 14 9.74 -10.78 11.85
CA GLY A 14 11.05 -10.37 11.34
C GLY A 14 11.64 -9.21 12.14
N LEU A 15 10.84 -8.18 12.41
CA LEU A 15 11.19 -7.02 13.24
C LEU A 15 11.68 -7.42 14.63
N TYR A 16 10.88 -8.18 15.39
CA TYR A 16 11.21 -8.53 16.78
C TYR A 16 12.20 -9.70 16.92
N SER A 17 12.36 -10.53 15.88
CA SER A 17 13.35 -11.62 15.86
C SER A 17 14.72 -11.19 15.34
N GLY A 18 14.87 -9.95 14.89
CA GLY A 18 16.13 -9.47 14.29
C GLY A 18 16.46 -10.11 12.94
N SER A 19 15.50 -10.79 12.30
CA SER A 19 15.72 -11.64 11.12
C SER A 19 15.00 -11.13 9.87
N GLY A 20 15.60 -11.34 8.70
CA GLY A 20 15.00 -10.96 7.41
C GLY A 20 15.03 -9.44 7.16
N PRO A 21 14.29 -8.95 6.14
CA PRO A 21 14.41 -7.57 5.66
C PRO A 21 14.00 -6.48 6.69
N TYR A 22 13.32 -6.88 7.77
CA TYR A 22 12.88 -5.96 8.84
C TYR A 22 13.65 -6.14 10.15
N GLY A 23 14.58 -7.11 10.25
CA GLY A 23 15.27 -7.45 11.49
C GLY A 23 16.07 -6.32 12.13
N GLY A 24 16.71 -5.48 11.31
CA GLY A 24 17.49 -4.33 11.80
C GLY A 24 16.65 -3.10 12.17
N LEU A 25 15.32 -3.17 12.10
CA LEU A 25 14.46 -1.99 12.25
C LEU A 25 13.91 -1.81 13.67
N ALA A 26 14.03 -2.80 14.56
CA ALA A 26 13.49 -2.72 15.92
C ALA A 26 14.13 -1.59 16.76
N GLU A 27 15.40 -1.29 16.51
CA GLU A 27 16.13 -0.21 17.17
C GLU A 27 15.84 1.18 16.56
N ASN A 28 15.11 1.23 15.44
CA ASN A 28 14.77 2.48 14.77
C ASN A 28 13.31 2.88 15.09
N PRO A 29 13.09 3.83 16.00
CA PRO A 29 11.73 4.20 16.45
C PRO A 29 10.84 4.74 15.31
N MET A 30 11.43 5.33 14.27
CA MET A 30 10.70 5.77 13.07
C MET A 30 10.28 4.59 12.19
N ALA A 31 11.10 3.55 12.08
CA ALA A 31 10.75 2.36 11.32
C ALA A 31 9.62 1.56 11.99
N VAL A 32 9.65 1.45 13.32
CA VAL A 32 8.58 0.78 14.10
C VAL A 32 7.25 1.54 13.97
N ALA A 33 7.26 2.87 14.09
CA ALA A 33 6.07 3.69 13.89
C ALA A 33 5.55 3.63 12.45
N GLY A 34 6.47 3.64 11.48
CA GLY A 34 6.15 3.52 10.05
C GLY A 34 5.52 2.17 9.69
N LEU A 35 6.07 1.05 10.20
CA LEU A 35 5.46 -0.28 10.04
C LEU A 35 4.08 -0.33 10.72
N ALA A 36 3.97 0.19 11.93
CA ALA A 36 2.71 0.20 12.68
C ALA A 36 1.60 1.00 11.99
N GLN A 37 1.92 2.03 11.18
CA GLN A 37 0.94 2.74 10.35
C GLN A 37 0.71 2.08 8.98
N ALA A 38 1.77 1.63 8.31
CA ALA A 38 1.69 1.17 6.92
C ALA A 38 0.88 -0.13 6.79
N TYR A 39 1.01 -1.07 7.72
CA TYR A 39 0.33 -2.36 7.63
C TYR A 39 -1.19 -2.28 7.88
N PRO A 40 -1.70 -1.53 8.87
CA PRO A 40 -3.14 -1.29 9.00
C PRO A 40 -3.72 -0.52 7.80
N LEU A 41 -2.98 0.46 7.26
CA LEU A 41 -3.39 1.21 6.07
C LEU A 41 -3.49 0.29 4.84
N MET A 42 -2.47 -0.55 4.61
CA MET A 42 -2.50 -1.59 3.57
C MET A 42 -3.63 -2.59 3.77
N GLY A 43 -3.92 -2.96 5.02
CA GLY A 43 -5.06 -3.82 5.37
C GLY A 43 -6.39 -3.19 4.97
N LEU A 44 -6.60 -1.91 5.30
CA LEU A 44 -7.81 -1.18 4.95
C LEU A 44 -7.98 -1.03 3.43
N VAL A 45 -6.90 -0.75 2.70
CA VAL A 45 -6.91 -0.69 1.23
C VAL A 45 -7.26 -2.05 0.64
N ALA A 46 -6.65 -3.13 1.12
CA ALA A 46 -6.93 -4.48 0.67
C ALA A 46 -8.41 -4.88 0.95
N VAL A 47 -8.97 -4.45 2.08
CA VAL A 47 -10.39 -4.64 2.41
C VAL A 47 -11.29 -3.85 1.46
N ALA A 48 -11.00 -2.56 1.23
CA ALA A 48 -11.76 -1.75 0.30
C ALA A 48 -11.74 -2.32 -1.13
N MET A 49 -10.59 -2.82 -1.58
CA MET A 49 -10.45 -3.48 -2.87
C MET A 49 -11.17 -4.82 -2.95
N TRP A 50 -11.11 -5.66 -1.92
CA TRP A 50 -11.84 -6.93 -1.86
C TRP A 50 -13.36 -6.71 -1.89
N MET A 51 -13.85 -5.74 -1.12
CA MET A 51 -15.27 -5.36 -1.15
C MET A 51 -15.67 -4.87 -2.54
N GLY A 52 -14.77 -4.15 -3.24
CA GLY A 52 -14.94 -3.77 -4.63
C GLY A 52 -14.93 -4.95 -5.61
N ALA A 53 -14.24 -6.05 -5.33
CA ALA A 53 -14.05 -7.18 -6.24
C ALA A 53 -15.28 -8.08 -6.44
N HIS A 54 -16.35 -7.91 -5.65
CA HIS A 54 -17.59 -8.69 -5.75
C HIS A 54 -18.63 -8.04 -6.69
N GLY A 55 -18.22 -7.09 -7.53
CA GLY A 55 -19.02 -6.39 -8.53
C GLY A 55 -18.17 -5.38 -9.31
N PRO A 56 -18.75 -4.54 -10.19
CA PRO A 56 -18.02 -3.42 -10.77
C PRO A 56 -17.68 -2.44 -9.65
N ALA A 57 -16.41 -2.42 -9.20
CA ALA A 57 -15.92 -1.56 -8.14
C ALA A 57 -16.11 -0.07 -8.50
N PRO A 58 -17.07 0.66 -7.89
CA PRO A 58 -17.29 2.07 -8.22
C PRO A 58 -15.98 2.87 -8.31
N ARG A 59 -15.86 3.75 -9.31
CA ARG A 59 -14.67 4.57 -9.61
C ARG A 59 -13.97 5.18 -8.38
N ARG A 60 -14.76 5.52 -7.34
CA ARG A 60 -14.30 6.02 -6.05
C ARG A 60 -13.33 5.08 -5.32
N PHE A 61 -13.44 3.77 -5.48
CA PHE A 61 -12.54 2.79 -4.84
C PHE A 61 -11.17 2.75 -5.51
N SER A 62 -11.09 2.84 -6.84
CA SER A 62 -9.81 3.01 -7.52
C SER A 62 -9.13 4.33 -7.16
N LEU A 63 -9.90 5.42 -7.02
CA LEU A 63 -9.36 6.70 -6.54
C LEU A 63 -8.86 6.61 -5.09
N LEU A 64 -9.57 5.89 -4.23
CA LEU A 64 -9.15 5.64 -2.85
C LEU A 64 -7.87 4.81 -2.79
N ALA A 65 -7.75 3.77 -3.63
CA ALA A 65 -6.55 2.94 -3.72
C ALA A 65 -5.34 3.74 -4.24
N ILE A 66 -5.51 4.59 -5.27
CA ILE A 66 -4.48 5.52 -5.73
C ILE A 66 -4.06 6.45 -4.59
N ALA A 67 -5.02 7.08 -3.91
CA ALA A 67 -4.73 8.00 -2.80
C ALA A 67 -3.93 7.31 -1.69
N ALA A 68 -4.26 6.07 -1.36
CA ALA A 68 -3.55 5.31 -0.34
C ALA A 68 -2.10 4.98 -0.74
N HIS A 69 -1.83 4.73 -2.03
CA HIS A 69 -0.46 4.55 -2.53
C HIS A 69 0.33 5.86 -2.63
N CYS A 70 -0.33 7.00 -2.76
CA CYS A 70 0.33 8.30 -2.71
C CYS A 70 0.90 8.63 -1.32
N VAL A 71 0.31 8.12 -0.23
CA VAL A 71 0.75 8.43 1.15
C VAL A 71 2.18 7.94 1.43
N PRO A 72 2.56 6.68 1.15
CA PRO A 72 3.96 6.26 1.29
C PRO A 72 4.93 7.01 0.38
N LEU A 73 4.53 7.35 -0.86
CA LEU A 73 5.38 8.08 -1.79
C LEU A 73 5.59 9.54 -1.35
N SER A 74 4.57 10.19 -0.80
CA SER A 74 4.72 11.53 -0.23
C SER A 74 5.60 11.52 1.02
N ALA A 75 5.46 10.51 1.89
CA ALA A 75 6.35 10.32 3.03
C ALA A 75 7.80 10.11 2.57
N LEU A 76 8.03 9.30 1.54
CA LEU A 76 9.35 9.06 0.96
C LEU A 76 9.96 10.34 0.38
N ALA A 77 9.16 11.16 -0.32
CA ALA A 77 9.59 12.45 -0.85
C ALA A 77 9.91 13.46 0.25
N MET A 78 9.05 13.58 1.27
CA MET A 78 9.21 14.55 2.36
C MET A 78 10.34 14.17 3.34
N LEU A 79 10.59 12.88 3.54
CA LEU A 79 11.59 12.34 4.47
C LEU A 79 12.80 11.74 3.73
N TRP A 80 13.05 12.16 2.49
CA TRP A 80 14.09 11.58 1.63
C TRP A 80 15.45 11.50 2.30
N GLY A 81 15.96 12.61 2.84
CA GLY A 81 17.26 12.67 3.52
C GLY A 81 17.37 11.69 4.68
N PRO A 82 16.49 11.76 5.69
CA PRO A 82 16.46 10.80 6.80
C PRO A 82 16.33 9.33 6.36
N ILE A 83 15.50 9.04 5.36
CA ILE A 83 15.31 7.67 4.84
C ILE A 83 16.58 7.16 4.17
N MET A 84 17.20 7.98 3.30
CA MET A 84 18.42 7.61 2.58
C MET A 84 19.65 7.49 3.49
N ALA A 85 19.65 8.20 4.63
CA ALA A 85 20.67 8.07 5.67
C ALA A 85 20.43 6.88 6.62
N SER A 86 19.29 6.20 6.51
CA SER A 86 18.94 5.10 7.40
C SER A 86 19.27 3.72 6.80
N PRO A 87 19.35 2.67 7.62
CA PRO A 87 19.53 1.30 7.15
C PRO A 87 18.45 0.80 6.17
N ILE A 88 17.30 1.47 6.06
CA ILE A 88 16.19 1.07 5.18
C ILE A 88 16.37 1.55 3.73
N ALA A 89 17.36 2.42 3.46
CA ALA A 89 17.61 2.97 2.14
C ALA A 89 17.67 1.91 1.01
N PRO A 90 18.25 0.69 1.19
CA PRO A 90 18.25 -0.34 0.17
C PRO A 90 16.85 -0.85 -0.24
N ALA A 91 15.83 -0.64 0.60
CA ALA A 91 14.44 -1.05 0.32
C ALA A 91 13.64 0.00 -0.47
N VAL A 92 14.18 1.22 -0.66
CA VAL A 92 13.51 2.32 -1.38
C VAL A 92 13.07 1.94 -2.81
N PRO A 93 13.88 1.25 -3.64
CA PRO A 93 13.44 0.81 -4.96
C PRO A 93 12.21 -0.10 -4.93
N LEU A 94 12.13 -0.99 -3.93
CA LEU A 94 10.99 -1.88 -3.75
C LEU A 94 9.72 -1.09 -3.38
N SER A 95 9.85 -0.05 -2.55
CA SER A 95 8.73 0.84 -2.21
C SER A 95 8.17 1.54 -3.45
N PHE A 96 9.02 2.08 -4.32
CA PHE A 96 8.59 2.67 -5.60
C PHE A 96 7.89 1.66 -6.50
N LEU A 97 8.40 0.43 -6.58
CA LEU A 97 7.81 -0.62 -7.40
C LEU A 97 6.41 -1.01 -6.90
N ILE A 98 6.25 -1.21 -5.59
CA ILE A 98 4.97 -1.59 -4.99
C ILE A 98 3.94 -0.47 -5.14
N HIS A 99 4.28 0.75 -4.76
CA HIS A 99 3.31 1.85 -4.75
C HIS A 99 3.07 2.44 -6.13
N GLY A 100 4.13 2.61 -6.93
CA GLY A 100 4.02 3.03 -8.32
C GLY A 100 3.28 2.00 -9.18
N GLY A 101 3.55 0.72 -8.97
CA GLY A 101 2.82 -0.39 -9.61
C GLY A 101 1.35 -0.42 -9.23
N GLY A 102 1.02 -0.22 -7.95
CA GLY A 102 -0.36 -0.10 -7.48
C GLY A 102 -1.11 1.07 -8.13
N ILE A 103 -0.48 2.25 -8.20
CA ILE A 103 -1.07 3.42 -8.89
C ILE A 103 -1.30 3.12 -10.37
N ALA A 104 -0.31 2.54 -11.05
CA ALA A 104 -0.41 2.19 -12.47
C ALA A 104 -1.56 1.18 -12.72
N ALA A 105 -1.68 0.15 -11.88
CA ALA A 105 -2.75 -0.85 -11.97
C ALA A 105 -4.14 -0.20 -11.82
N GLU A 106 -4.30 0.72 -10.86
CA GLU A 106 -5.57 1.44 -10.66
C GLU A 106 -5.89 2.42 -11.79
N LEU A 107 -4.87 3.09 -12.36
CA LEU A 107 -5.05 3.92 -13.56
C LEU A 107 -5.49 3.10 -14.77
N VAL A 108 -4.93 1.89 -14.93
CA VAL A 108 -5.37 0.94 -15.95
C VAL A 108 -6.81 0.49 -15.68
N SER A 109 -7.16 0.15 -14.44
CA SER A 109 -8.51 -0.22 -14.03
C SER A 109 -9.53 0.88 -14.37
N LEU A 110 -9.21 2.14 -14.06
CA LEU A 110 -10.02 3.31 -14.41
C LEU A 110 -10.25 3.48 -15.92
N ARG A 111 -9.25 3.13 -16.74
CA ARG A 111 -9.34 3.22 -18.21
C ARG A 111 -10.01 2.02 -18.86
N VAL A 112 -9.74 0.81 -18.37
CA VAL A 112 -10.20 -0.44 -18.97
C VAL A 112 -11.63 -0.79 -18.59
N GLY A 113 -12.13 -0.32 -17.44
CA GLY A 113 -13.54 -0.49 -17.16
C GLY A 113 -14.03 0.16 -15.88
N HIS A 114 -14.61 1.35 -15.98
CA HIS A 114 -15.81 1.81 -15.23
C HIS A 114 -16.67 2.81 -16.05
N GLY A 115 -16.50 2.84 -17.38
CA GLY A 115 -17.20 3.76 -18.30
C GLY A 115 -18.52 3.24 -18.88
N ARG A 116 -18.97 2.03 -18.53
CA ARG A 116 -20.27 1.46 -18.97
C ARG A 116 -21.21 1.29 -17.78
N ASN A 117 -21.76 2.40 -17.30
CA ASN A 117 -23.04 2.43 -16.58
C ASN A 117 -23.70 3.81 -16.72
N ARG A 118 -23.77 4.30 -17.96
CA ARG A 118 -24.63 5.41 -18.35
C ARG A 118 -25.49 4.97 -19.53
N THR A 119 -26.56 4.23 -19.25
CA THR A 119 -27.81 4.13 -20.02
C THR A 119 -28.63 2.99 -19.40
N GLY A 120 -29.68 3.29 -18.63
CA GLY A 120 -30.59 2.22 -18.16
C GLY A 120 -31.44 2.47 -16.91
N ALA A 121 -31.57 3.70 -16.42
CA ALA A 121 -32.53 4.01 -15.35
C ALA A 121 -33.37 5.23 -15.72
N THR A 122 -34.10 5.11 -16.83
CA THR A 122 -35.33 5.85 -17.12
C THR A 122 -36.29 4.83 -17.70
N GLY A 123 -37.27 4.43 -16.91
CA GLY A 123 -38.28 3.42 -17.25
C GLY A 123 -39.07 3.09 -16.00
#